data_AF-A0A928ILS4-F1
#
_entry.id   AF-A0A928ILS4-F1
#
_cell.length_a   1.000
_cell.length_b   1.000
_cell.length_c   1.000
_cell.angle_alpha   90.00
_cell.angle_beta   90.00
_cell.angle_gamma   90.00
#
_symmetry.space_group_name_H-M   'P 1'
#
loop_
_entity.id
_entity.type
_entity.pdbx_description
1 polymer ?
#
loop_
_entity_poly.entity_id
_entity_poly.type
_entity_poly.pdbx_seq_one_letter_code
_entity_poly.pdbx_strand_id
1 'polypeptide(L)'
;MRVRKKKHGAERIEVCSELLIKDIRDLRDGFAGIFDDDSRPVHLEIGCGKGNFAVGMAQKYPNINFIAMEKVADVCCVALEKAYASKEERQNDNLRFLIGDAKLLEECVPANSLDCIYLNFSDPWPKSRHAKRRLTHSVFLEIYARMLKEDGILRFKTDNAGLFDFSLEEFERFGAEIIWQTRDLHASEKNTDNVMTEYEKNFSEKGFSICSAWVKLPKKEESNMLKELVLGSRSKRSFLPDKGIPYDILKDICDTARYCPAAMNMQPLKYKIVQDDKDVAALLGITRWASALDKKLPPENHAPTAFIVICHDNNVVEEKPIFMIDVGIVAQTMMLAAHEKGYGGCIIGSAGADSIRAALSLPDNLVPKLILGLGVPDEQVVLTEAVDGQVKYYRDSEDIHYVPKRPLDDIIIK
;
A
#
# COMPACT_ATOMS: atom_id res chain seq x y z
N MET A 1 35.25 -7.93 -5.00
CA MET A 1 36.54 -7.51 -4.40
C MET A 1 36.22 -6.59 -3.22
N ARG A 2 36.77 -6.82 -2.01
CA ARG A 2 36.47 -5.96 -0.84
C ARG A 2 37.08 -4.57 -1.07
N VAL A 3 36.25 -3.53 -1.05
CA VAL A 3 36.70 -2.14 -1.23
C VAL A 3 37.63 -1.77 -0.07
N ARG A 4 38.79 -1.19 -0.40
CA ARG A 4 39.72 -0.65 0.60
C ARG A 4 39.28 0.75 1.00
N LYS A 5 39.30 1.04 2.30
CA LYS A 5 38.99 2.37 2.85
C LYS A 5 39.85 3.43 2.17
N LYS A 6 39.24 4.51 1.71
CA LYS A 6 39.99 5.62 1.11
C LYS A 6 40.59 6.50 2.20
N LYS A 7 41.85 6.86 2.03
CA LYS A 7 42.49 7.89 2.86
C LYS A 7 41.71 9.20 2.66
N HIS A 8 41.35 9.87 3.76
CA HIS A 8 40.62 11.14 3.76
C HIS A 8 39.26 11.11 3.02
N GLY A 9 38.58 9.95 2.98
CA GLY A 9 37.34 9.80 2.19
C GLY A 9 36.23 10.80 2.53
N ALA A 10 36.00 11.08 3.82
CA ALA A 10 34.98 12.04 4.24
C ALA A 10 35.31 13.48 3.82
N GLU A 11 36.54 13.92 4.03
CA GLU A 11 37.02 15.25 3.61
C GLU A 11 36.91 15.43 2.09
N ARG A 12 37.19 14.38 1.32
CA ARG A 12 37.08 14.41 -0.15
C ARG A 12 35.64 14.46 -0.64
N ILE A 13 34.73 13.74 0.02
CA ILE A 13 33.29 13.84 -0.25
C ILE A 13 32.80 15.26 0.06
N GLU A 14 33.25 15.85 1.16
CA GLU A 14 32.83 17.21 1.56
C GLU A 14 33.20 18.27 0.52
N VAL A 15 34.39 18.15 -0.10
CA VAL A 15 34.81 19.02 -1.22
C VAL A 15 33.85 18.95 -2.41
N CYS A 16 33.20 17.81 -2.63
CA CYS A 16 32.25 17.59 -3.72
C CYS A 16 30.79 17.66 -3.26
N SER A 17 30.52 18.21 -2.07
CA SER A 17 29.21 18.11 -1.39
C SER A 17 28.06 18.78 -2.14
N GLU A 18 28.33 19.71 -3.05
CA GLU A 18 27.32 20.30 -3.94
C GLU A 18 26.65 19.28 -4.87
N LEU A 19 27.33 18.17 -5.18
CA LEU A 19 26.78 17.08 -5.99
C LEU A 19 26.10 16.01 -5.13
N LEU A 20 26.10 16.13 -3.80
CA LEU A 20 25.62 15.12 -2.87
C LEU A 20 24.24 15.48 -2.32
N ILE A 21 23.28 14.57 -2.47
CA ILE A 21 22.05 14.56 -1.67
C ILE A 21 22.45 14.06 -0.28
N LYS A 22 22.49 14.98 0.70
CA LYS A 22 23.05 14.74 2.04
C LYS A 22 22.23 13.74 2.84
N ASP A 23 20.90 13.80 2.71
CA ASP A 23 19.99 12.89 3.35
C ASP A 23 19.01 12.33 2.33
N ILE A 24 18.86 11.00 2.27
CA ILE A 24 17.89 10.37 1.36
C ILE A 24 16.46 10.85 1.63
N ARG A 25 16.16 11.23 2.87
CA ARG A 25 14.84 11.75 3.26
C ARG A 25 14.49 13.08 2.59
N ASP A 26 15.48 13.81 2.08
CA ASP A 26 15.28 15.05 1.34
C ASP A 26 14.53 14.81 0.02
N LEU A 27 14.45 13.54 -0.45
CA LEU A 27 13.71 13.16 -1.65
C LEU A 27 12.19 12.96 -1.40
N ARG A 28 11.73 12.92 -0.14
CA ARG A 28 10.35 12.54 0.21
C ARG A 28 9.28 13.43 -0.40
N ASP A 29 9.60 14.71 -0.55
CA ASP A 29 8.68 15.72 -1.05
C ASP A 29 8.91 16.02 -2.55
N GLY A 30 9.66 15.16 -3.24
CA GLY A 30 10.01 15.32 -4.65
C GLY A 30 11.44 15.80 -4.88
N PHE A 31 11.67 16.35 -6.06
CA PHE A 31 13.02 16.75 -6.50
C PHE A 31 13.20 18.28 -6.55
N ALA A 32 12.28 19.05 -5.97
CA ALA A 32 12.30 20.51 -6.04
C ALA A 32 13.59 21.09 -5.43
N GLY A 33 14.29 21.94 -6.18
CA GLY A 33 15.54 22.58 -5.79
C GLY A 33 16.75 21.65 -5.76
N ILE A 34 16.63 20.41 -6.26
CA ILE A 34 17.75 19.47 -6.33
C ILE A 34 18.59 19.74 -7.57
N PHE A 35 17.95 20.06 -8.69
CA PHE A 35 18.59 20.32 -9.98
C PHE A 35 18.43 21.79 -10.38
N ASP A 36 19.05 22.19 -11.48
CA ASP A 36 18.83 23.51 -12.09
C ASP A 36 17.43 23.67 -12.71
N ASP A 37 16.80 22.56 -13.08
CA ASP A 37 15.45 22.50 -13.65
C ASP A 37 14.78 21.18 -13.28
N ASP A 38 13.85 21.26 -12.32
CA ASP A 38 13.15 20.10 -11.77
C ASP A 38 12.01 19.59 -12.67
N SER A 39 11.72 20.26 -13.78
CA SER A 39 10.69 19.82 -14.73
C SER A 39 11.17 18.70 -15.67
N ARG A 40 12.48 18.48 -15.74
CA ARG A 40 13.09 17.46 -16.60
C ARG A 40 12.82 16.05 -16.06
N PRO A 41 12.75 15.03 -16.94
CA PRO A 41 12.68 13.63 -16.53
C PRO A 41 13.77 13.26 -15.55
N VAL A 42 13.45 12.40 -14.57
CA VAL A 42 14.40 11.98 -13.53
C VAL A 42 14.72 10.50 -13.66
N HIS A 43 16.01 10.22 -13.83
CA HIS A 43 16.57 8.88 -13.98
C HIS A 43 17.41 8.51 -12.75
N LEU A 44 17.25 7.29 -12.26
CA LEU A 44 18.00 6.76 -11.11
C LEU A 44 18.93 5.63 -11.54
N GLU A 45 20.23 5.71 -11.24
CA GLU A 45 21.14 4.55 -11.29
C GLU A 45 21.34 3.99 -9.88
N ILE A 46 21.12 2.68 -9.70
CA ILE A 46 21.35 1.99 -8.42
C ILE A 46 22.63 1.15 -8.52
N GLY A 47 23.63 1.49 -7.70
CA GLY A 47 24.95 0.89 -7.73
C GLY A 47 25.86 1.54 -8.78
N CYS A 48 25.98 2.87 -8.77
CA CYS A 48 26.73 3.62 -9.79
C CYS A 48 28.23 3.37 -9.79
N GLY A 49 28.78 2.69 -8.76
CA GLY A 49 30.19 2.39 -8.66
C GLY A 49 31.04 3.66 -8.75
N LYS A 50 31.99 3.70 -9.68
CA LYS A 50 32.91 4.84 -9.88
C LYS A 50 32.33 5.94 -10.77
N GLY A 51 31.06 5.86 -11.17
CA GLY A 51 30.31 6.96 -11.76
C GLY A 51 30.50 7.21 -13.26
N ASN A 52 31.26 6.40 -14.01
CA ASN A 52 31.38 6.63 -15.48
C ASN A 52 30.03 6.69 -16.18
N PHE A 53 29.11 5.80 -15.80
CA PHE A 53 27.80 5.72 -16.43
C PHE A 53 26.99 6.98 -16.13
N ALA A 54 26.76 7.30 -14.85
CA ALA A 54 26.01 8.49 -14.47
C ALA A 54 26.61 9.78 -15.05
N VAL A 55 27.93 9.96 -15.00
CA VAL A 55 28.61 11.15 -15.57
C VAL A 55 28.41 11.20 -17.09
N GLY A 56 28.66 10.09 -17.79
CA GLY A 56 28.51 10.04 -19.25
C GLY A 56 27.05 10.20 -19.71
N MET A 57 26.10 9.68 -18.95
CA MET A 57 24.67 9.88 -19.22
C MET A 57 24.25 11.34 -19.02
N ALA A 58 24.67 11.96 -17.91
CA ALA A 58 24.40 13.37 -17.64
C ALA A 58 24.99 14.31 -18.70
N GLN A 59 26.21 14.02 -19.18
CA GLN A 59 26.85 14.73 -20.28
C GLN A 59 26.12 14.51 -21.62
N LYS A 60 25.77 13.27 -21.95
CA LYS A 60 25.13 12.91 -23.23
C LYS A 60 23.69 13.39 -23.34
N TYR A 61 22.96 13.43 -22.22
CA TYR A 61 21.54 13.78 -22.15
C TYR A 61 21.31 14.95 -21.19
N PRO A 62 21.62 16.20 -21.61
CA PRO A 62 21.55 17.38 -20.75
C PRO A 62 20.12 17.71 -20.29
N ASN A 63 19.11 17.25 -21.02
CA ASN A 63 17.68 17.50 -20.72
C ASN A 63 17.06 16.43 -19.81
N ILE A 64 17.87 15.61 -19.14
CA ILE A 64 17.44 14.58 -18.19
C ILE A 64 18.22 14.77 -16.90
N ASN A 65 17.53 14.71 -15.77
CA ASN A 65 18.14 14.74 -14.44
C ASN A 65 18.51 13.33 -13.99
N PHE A 66 19.70 13.19 -13.40
CA PHE A 66 20.25 11.90 -12.97
C PHE A 66 20.55 11.91 -11.48
N ILE A 67 20.08 10.88 -10.79
CA ILE A 67 20.49 10.54 -9.43
C ILE A 67 21.30 9.24 -9.52
N ALA A 68 22.54 9.24 -9.03
CA ALA A 68 23.38 8.06 -8.99
C ALA A 68 23.59 7.60 -7.53
N MET A 69 23.10 6.41 -7.21
CA MET A 69 23.11 5.87 -5.86
C MET A 69 24.21 4.83 -5.70
N GLU A 70 24.97 4.91 -4.60
CA GLU A 70 25.98 3.92 -4.24
C GLU A 70 25.95 3.65 -2.74
N LYS A 71 26.02 2.37 -2.35
CA LYS A 71 25.97 1.97 -0.94
C LYS A 71 27.28 2.21 -0.21
N VAL A 72 28.41 2.07 -0.90
CA VAL A 72 29.74 2.17 -0.30
C VAL A 72 30.29 3.58 -0.50
N ALA A 73 30.32 4.37 0.56
CA ALA A 73 30.81 5.75 0.54
C ALA A 73 32.20 5.92 -0.11
N ASP A 74 33.14 4.99 0.16
CA ASP A 74 34.49 5.02 -0.43
C ASP A 74 34.49 4.87 -1.96
N VAL A 75 33.49 4.17 -2.51
CA VAL A 75 33.31 4.01 -3.97
C VAL A 75 32.64 5.25 -4.54
N CYS A 76 31.57 5.72 -3.89
CA CYS A 76 30.87 6.95 -4.26
C CYS A 76 31.78 8.18 -4.25
N CYS A 77 32.75 8.26 -3.33
CA CYS A 77 33.76 9.31 -3.30
C CYS A 77 34.49 9.46 -4.64
N VAL A 78 34.82 8.35 -5.30
CA VAL A 78 35.49 8.37 -6.62
C VAL A 78 34.55 8.85 -7.72
N ALA A 79 33.27 8.51 -7.62
CA ALA A 79 32.25 8.97 -8.57
C ALA A 79 32.00 10.48 -8.45
N LEU A 80 31.89 10.97 -7.21
CA LEU A 80 31.75 12.40 -6.88
C LEU A 80 32.92 13.21 -7.42
N GLU A 81 34.16 12.82 -7.11
CA GLU A 81 35.35 13.53 -7.59
C GLU A 81 35.41 13.59 -9.13
N LYS A 82 35.01 12.52 -9.81
CA LYS A 82 34.96 12.48 -11.26
C LYS A 82 33.91 13.44 -11.82
N ALA A 83 32.70 13.41 -11.25
CA ALA A 83 31.62 14.30 -11.67
C ALA A 83 31.95 15.77 -11.39
N TYR A 84 32.64 16.04 -10.29
CA TYR A 84 33.11 17.37 -9.91
C TYR A 84 34.21 17.87 -10.88
N ALA A 85 35.21 17.03 -11.16
CA ALA A 85 36.30 17.37 -12.08
C ALA A 85 35.84 17.58 -13.54
N SER A 86 34.74 16.95 -13.95
CA SER A 86 34.15 17.07 -15.29
C SER A 86 32.89 17.95 -15.33
N LYS A 87 32.67 18.79 -14.29
CA LYS A 87 31.46 19.63 -14.19
C LYS A 87 31.30 20.56 -15.38
N GLU A 88 32.38 21.18 -15.85
CA GLU A 88 32.37 22.11 -17.00
C GLU A 88 32.10 21.43 -18.34
N GLU A 89 32.23 20.11 -18.44
CA GLU A 89 31.87 19.34 -19.64
C GLU A 89 30.36 19.07 -19.74
N ARG A 90 29.59 19.34 -18.67
CA ARG A 90 28.14 19.20 -18.64
C ARG A 90 27.48 20.53 -18.97
N GLN A 91 26.48 20.50 -19.86
CA GLN A 91 25.73 21.71 -20.25
C GLN A 91 24.83 22.21 -19.12
N ASN A 92 24.25 21.30 -18.35
CA ASN A 92 23.27 21.59 -17.30
C ASN A 92 23.71 20.97 -15.98
N ASP A 93 23.17 21.48 -14.86
CA ASP A 93 23.41 20.92 -13.54
C ASP A 93 22.42 19.79 -13.20
N ASN A 94 22.55 18.71 -13.96
CA ASN A 94 21.57 17.62 -14.04
C ASN A 94 22.05 16.30 -13.39
N LEU A 95 23.02 16.33 -12.47
CA LEU A 95 23.55 15.11 -11.83
C LEU A 95 23.74 15.30 -10.32
N ARG A 96 23.21 14.36 -9.55
CA ARG A 96 23.41 14.24 -8.10
C ARG A 96 23.77 12.82 -7.71
N PHE A 97 24.43 12.69 -6.57
CA PHE A 97 24.81 11.43 -5.96
C PHE A 97 24.09 11.22 -4.64
N LEU A 98 23.83 9.96 -4.32
CA LEU A 98 23.22 9.55 -3.07
C LEU A 98 24.00 8.37 -2.48
N ILE A 99 24.43 8.49 -1.23
CA ILE A 99 25.10 7.39 -0.52
C ILE A 99 24.07 6.68 0.36
N GLY A 100 23.69 5.45 0.02
CA GLY A 100 22.65 4.73 0.76
C GLY A 100 22.36 3.31 0.30
N ASP A 101 21.51 2.60 1.04
CA ASP A 101 21.00 1.27 0.67
C ASP A 101 19.71 1.39 -0.16
N ALA A 102 19.63 0.66 -1.28
CA ALA A 102 18.48 0.71 -2.18
C ALA A 102 17.14 0.40 -1.50
N LYS A 103 17.14 -0.31 -0.36
CA LYS A 103 15.93 -0.55 0.44
C LYS A 103 15.30 0.73 0.99
N LEU A 104 16.10 1.77 1.24
CA LEU A 104 15.62 3.04 1.78
C LEU A 104 14.81 3.85 0.74
N LEU A 105 14.91 3.48 -0.54
CA LEU A 105 14.18 4.15 -1.62
C LEU A 105 12.65 4.03 -1.44
N GLU A 106 12.17 2.94 -0.84
CA GLU A 106 10.74 2.69 -0.59
C GLU A 106 10.08 3.78 0.26
N GLU A 107 10.80 4.32 1.25
CA GLU A 107 10.26 5.30 2.20
C GLU A 107 10.62 6.75 1.83
N CYS A 108 11.51 6.94 0.85
CA CYS A 108 12.17 8.22 0.64
C CYS A 108 11.96 8.79 -0.75
N VAL A 109 11.73 7.98 -1.77
CA VAL A 109 11.39 8.49 -3.11
C VAL A 109 9.87 8.48 -3.29
N PRO A 110 9.24 9.51 -3.87
CA PRO A 110 7.80 9.53 -4.05
C PRO A 110 7.35 8.50 -5.10
N ALA A 111 6.10 8.06 -5.01
CA ALA A 111 5.49 7.26 -6.06
C ALA A 111 5.42 8.05 -7.38
N ASN A 112 5.48 7.35 -8.52
CA ASN A 112 5.31 7.94 -9.86
C ASN A 112 6.22 9.14 -10.14
N SER A 113 7.45 9.13 -9.64
CA SER A 113 8.38 10.25 -9.71
C SER A 113 9.54 10.04 -10.68
N LEU A 114 9.89 8.79 -11.01
CA LEU A 114 11.03 8.44 -11.85
C LEU A 114 10.60 8.00 -13.25
N ASP A 115 11.33 8.43 -14.28
CA ASP A 115 11.10 8.04 -15.67
C ASP A 115 11.91 6.79 -16.06
N CYS A 116 13.06 6.57 -15.41
CA CYS A 116 13.88 5.40 -15.67
C CYS A 116 14.69 4.98 -14.44
N ILE A 117 14.85 3.67 -14.24
CA ILE A 117 15.79 3.10 -13.28
C ILE A 117 16.84 2.29 -14.06
N TYR A 118 18.11 2.44 -13.71
CA TYR A 118 19.25 1.72 -14.30
C TYR A 118 19.87 0.78 -13.26
N LEU A 119 20.04 -0.48 -13.67
CA LEU A 119 20.77 -1.51 -12.95
C LEU A 119 21.92 -2.00 -13.83
N ASN A 120 23.14 -1.53 -13.54
CA ASN A 120 24.32 -1.84 -14.33
C ASN A 120 25.24 -2.79 -13.53
N PHE A 121 25.44 -4.01 -14.02
CA PHE A 121 26.39 -4.98 -13.44
C PHE A 121 26.19 -5.24 -11.94
N SER A 122 24.92 -5.31 -11.51
CA SER A 122 24.55 -5.57 -10.12
C SER A 122 25.12 -6.90 -9.61
N ASP A 123 25.38 -6.98 -8.30
CA ASP A 123 25.93 -8.20 -7.68
C ASP A 123 25.05 -9.43 -7.96
N PRO A 124 25.61 -10.53 -8.53
CA PRO A 124 24.80 -11.65 -9.02
C PRO A 124 24.28 -12.57 -7.90
N TRP A 125 24.89 -12.54 -6.72
CA TRP A 125 24.55 -13.40 -5.57
C TRP A 125 24.23 -14.85 -5.98
N PRO A 126 25.20 -15.64 -6.44
CA PRO A 126 24.94 -16.91 -7.15
C PRO A 126 24.24 -17.99 -6.31
N LYS A 127 24.33 -17.91 -4.98
CA LYS A 127 23.68 -18.86 -4.07
C LYS A 127 22.19 -18.56 -3.93
N SER A 128 21.32 -19.54 -4.14
CA SER A 128 19.85 -19.42 -4.05
C SER A 128 19.36 -18.77 -2.75
N ARG A 129 19.94 -19.15 -1.60
CA ARG A 129 19.63 -18.54 -0.30
C ARG A 129 19.86 -17.02 -0.21
N HIS A 130 20.57 -16.43 -1.18
CA HIS A 130 20.82 -14.99 -1.28
C HIS A 130 19.99 -14.32 -2.40
N ALA A 131 19.02 -15.01 -3.01
CA ALA A 131 18.22 -14.47 -4.12
C ALA A 131 17.56 -13.12 -3.77
N LYS A 132 17.03 -12.98 -2.55
CA LYS A 132 16.46 -11.71 -2.02
C LYS A 132 17.43 -10.53 -1.95
N ARG A 133 18.73 -10.73 -2.22
CA ARG A 133 19.76 -9.68 -2.29
C ARG A 133 20.02 -9.20 -3.70
N ARG A 134 19.55 -9.91 -4.72
CA ARG A 134 19.66 -9.50 -6.13
C ARG A 134 18.71 -8.32 -6.35
N LEU A 135 19.19 -7.25 -6.97
CA LEU A 135 18.39 -6.05 -7.21
C LEU A 135 17.23 -6.30 -8.20
N THR A 136 17.22 -7.42 -8.91
CA THR A 136 16.12 -7.84 -9.79
C THR A 136 15.12 -8.78 -9.12
N HIS A 137 15.29 -9.12 -7.84
CA HIS A 137 14.32 -9.93 -7.08
C HIS A 137 13.04 -9.14 -6.81
N SER A 138 11.88 -9.81 -6.79
CA SER A 138 10.53 -9.24 -6.53
C SER A 138 10.47 -8.17 -5.45
N VAL A 139 11.04 -8.40 -4.26
CA VAL A 139 11.18 -7.39 -3.17
C VAL A 139 11.69 -6.01 -3.66
N PHE A 140 12.65 -5.96 -4.57
CA PHE A 140 13.14 -4.70 -5.13
C PHE A 140 12.28 -4.21 -6.30
N LEU A 141 11.74 -5.13 -7.12
CA LEU A 141 10.82 -4.77 -8.20
C LEU A 141 9.57 -4.07 -7.67
N GLU A 142 9.07 -4.45 -6.48
CA GLU A 142 7.98 -3.76 -5.80
C GLU A 142 8.32 -2.30 -5.48
N ILE A 143 9.53 -2.05 -4.95
CA ILE A 143 10.02 -0.70 -4.67
C ILE A 143 10.10 0.11 -5.97
N TYR A 144 10.62 -0.48 -7.04
CA TYR A 144 10.79 0.18 -8.34
C TYR A 144 9.46 0.49 -9.03
N ALA A 145 8.51 -0.44 -9.01
CA ALA A 145 7.19 -0.29 -9.63
C ALA A 145 6.41 0.90 -9.03
N ARG A 146 6.53 1.08 -7.71
CA ARG A 146 5.95 2.23 -6.99
C ARG A 146 6.55 3.56 -7.47
N MET A 147 7.87 3.64 -7.63
CA MET A 147 8.59 4.89 -7.90
C MET A 147 8.58 5.30 -9.37
N LEU A 148 8.62 4.34 -10.31
CA LEU A 148 8.56 4.63 -11.74
C LEU A 148 7.23 5.30 -12.08
N LYS A 149 7.16 6.13 -13.13
CA LYS A 149 5.90 6.60 -13.73
C LYS A 149 5.20 5.48 -14.50
N GLU A 150 4.01 5.74 -15.02
CA GLU A 150 3.25 4.78 -15.85
C GLU A 150 4.08 4.22 -17.01
N ASP A 151 4.74 5.11 -17.75
CA ASP A 151 5.63 4.76 -18.86
C ASP A 151 7.09 4.57 -18.45
N GLY A 152 7.35 4.51 -17.15
CA GLY A 152 8.70 4.38 -16.61
C GLY A 152 9.33 3.03 -16.95
N ILE A 153 10.63 3.03 -17.24
CA ILE A 153 11.36 1.82 -17.68
C ILE A 153 12.44 1.44 -16.68
N LEU A 154 12.52 0.15 -16.34
CA LEU A 154 13.69 -0.43 -15.69
C LEU A 154 14.64 -0.97 -16.78
N ARG A 155 15.86 -0.44 -16.82
CA ARG A 155 16.93 -0.86 -17.72
C ARG A 155 17.98 -1.64 -16.95
N PHE A 156 18.16 -2.90 -17.31
CA PHE A 156 19.10 -3.81 -16.68
C PHE A 156 20.17 -4.25 -17.70
N LYS A 157 21.45 -4.23 -17.30
CA LYS A 157 22.53 -4.88 -18.05
C LYS A 157 23.52 -5.61 -17.14
N THR A 158 24.03 -6.74 -17.62
CA THR A 158 24.99 -7.57 -16.90
C THR A 158 25.81 -8.42 -17.86
N ASP A 159 27.05 -8.74 -17.48
CA ASP A 159 27.88 -9.77 -18.11
C ASP A 159 27.59 -11.17 -17.56
N ASN A 160 26.82 -11.27 -16.47
CA ASN A 160 26.57 -12.53 -15.78
C ASN A 160 25.31 -13.22 -16.33
N ALA A 161 25.51 -14.25 -17.16
CA ALA A 161 24.41 -15.02 -17.74
C ALA A 161 23.42 -15.58 -16.70
N GLY A 162 23.91 -16.09 -15.57
CA GLY A 162 23.05 -16.65 -14.52
C GLY A 162 22.19 -15.61 -13.80
N LEU A 163 22.70 -14.39 -13.58
CA LEU A 163 21.89 -13.28 -13.09
C LEU A 163 20.88 -12.82 -14.14
N PHE A 164 21.28 -12.80 -15.42
CA PHE A 164 20.39 -12.44 -16.51
C PHE A 164 19.20 -13.38 -16.61
N ASP A 165 19.45 -14.69 -16.68
CA ASP A 165 18.40 -15.72 -16.75
C ASP A 165 17.48 -15.66 -15.53
N PHE A 166 18.03 -15.52 -14.32
CA PHE A 166 17.24 -15.31 -13.11
C PHE A 166 16.33 -14.07 -13.21
N SER A 167 16.85 -12.97 -13.77
CA SER A 167 16.13 -11.71 -13.81
C SER A 167 14.97 -11.78 -14.81
N LEU A 168 15.16 -12.42 -15.97
CA LEU A 168 14.08 -12.65 -16.93
C LEU A 168 12.94 -13.48 -16.33
N GLU A 169 13.27 -14.59 -15.64
CA GLU A 169 12.25 -15.40 -14.94
C GLU A 169 11.53 -14.60 -13.84
N GLU A 170 12.26 -13.79 -13.08
CA GLU A 170 11.68 -13.00 -12.00
C GLU A 170 10.80 -11.86 -12.53
N PHE A 171 11.20 -11.21 -13.64
CA PHE A 171 10.38 -10.21 -14.33
C PHE A 171 9.05 -10.81 -14.80
N GLU A 172 9.08 -11.99 -15.44
CA GLU A 172 7.87 -12.69 -15.88
C GLU A 172 6.97 -13.06 -14.69
N ARG A 173 7.54 -13.65 -13.62
CA ARG A 173 6.79 -13.99 -12.39
C ARG A 173 6.18 -12.77 -11.71
N PHE A 174 6.87 -11.62 -11.78
CA PHE A 174 6.38 -10.37 -11.23
C PHE A 174 5.27 -9.73 -12.08
N GLY A 175 5.05 -10.20 -13.31
CA GLY A 175 4.10 -9.62 -14.26
C GLY A 175 4.65 -8.41 -15.01
N ALA A 176 5.98 -8.27 -15.11
CA ALA A 176 6.62 -7.22 -15.89
C ALA A 176 6.62 -7.53 -17.39
N GLU A 177 6.43 -6.50 -18.21
CA GLU A 177 6.52 -6.58 -19.66
C GLU A 177 7.98 -6.37 -20.09
N ILE A 178 8.58 -7.38 -20.73
CA ILE A 178 9.91 -7.25 -21.33
C ILE A 178 9.75 -6.61 -22.71
N ILE A 179 9.98 -5.30 -22.80
CA ILE A 179 9.83 -4.54 -24.04
C ILE A 179 11.03 -4.69 -24.99
N TRP A 180 12.21 -5.06 -24.47
CA TRP A 180 13.40 -5.32 -25.27
C TRP A 180 14.41 -6.15 -24.48
N GLN A 181 15.12 -7.07 -25.14
CA GLN A 181 16.24 -7.81 -24.54
C GLN A 181 17.26 -8.27 -25.58
N THR A 182 18.51 -8.45 -25.15
CA THR A 182 19.59 -9.06 -25.93
C THR A 182 20.56 -9.79 -25.01
N ARG A 183 21.26 -10.80 -25.56
CA ARG A 183 22.42 -11.44 -24.91
C ARG A 183 23.76 -10.84 -25.36
N ASP A 184 23.74 -9.95 -26.35
CA ASP A 184 24.90 -9.22 -26.83
C ASP A 184 24.51 -7.77 -27.17
N LEU A 185 24.69 -6.88 -26.19
CA LEU A 185 24.39 -5.45 -26.29
C LEU A 185 25.28 -4.76 -27.31
N HIS A 186 26.56 -5.14 -27.43
CA HIS A 186 27.51 -4.45 -28.30
C HIS A 186 27.30 -4.77 -29.77
N ALA A 187 26.71 -5.94 -30.06
CA ALA A 187 26.24 -6.31 -31.40
C ALA A 187 24.81 -5.84 -31.73
N SER A 188 24.09 -5.22 -30.79
CA SER A 188 22.71 -4.78 -30.98
C SER A 188 22.57 -3.35 -31.50
N GLU A 189 21.39 -3.00 -32.00
CA GLU A 189 21.01 -1.66 -32.43
C GLU A 189 21.03 -0.64 -31.29
N LYS A 190 20.99 -1.09 -30.03
CA LYS A 190 21.05 -0.21 -28.84
C LYS A 190 22.46 0.20 -28.45
N ASN A 191 23.50 -0.35 -29.09
CA ASN A 191 24.88 0.00 -28.76
C ASN A 191 25.22 1.47 -29.09
N THR A 192 24.58 2.07 -30.10
CA THR A 192 24.80 3.49 -30.47
C THR A 192 24.49 4.44 -29.32
N ASP A 193 23.49 4.08 -28.50
CA ASP A 193 23.06 4.89 -27.37
C ASP A 193 23.73 4.50 -26.05
N ASN A 194 24.45 3.37 -26.03
CA ASN A 194 25.05 2.80 -24.83
C ASN A 194 26.18 3.66 -24.27
N VAL A 195 26.02 4.09 -23.02
CA VAL A 195 27.11 4.63 -22.21
C VAL A 195 27.69 3.47 -21.40
N MET A 196 28.98 3.20 -21.59
CA MET A 196 29.65 2.07 -20.94
C MET A 196 30.10 2.42 -19.53
N THR A 197 29.96 1.47 -18.59
CA THR A 197 30.61 1.57 -17.27
C THR A 197 32.12 1.33 -17.38
N GLU A 198 32.89 1.62 -16.33
CA GLU A 198 34.30 1.17 -16.23
C GLU A 198 34.41 -0.35 -16.39
N TYR A 199 33.47 -1.08 -15.77
CA TYR A 199 33.46 -2.53 -15.77
C TYR A 199 33.23 -3.08 -17.17
N GLU A 200 32.26 -2.51 -17.88
CA GLU A 200 31.88 -2.90 -19.24
C GLU A 200 33.02 -2.73 -20.26
N LYS A 201 33.75 -1.60 -20.21
CA LYS A 201 34.93 -1.40 -21.06
C LYS A 201 35.97 -2.50 -20.84
N ASN A 202 36.30 -2.79 -19.59
CA ASN A 202 37.28 -3.82 -19.25
C ASN A 202 36.87 -5.25 -19.67
N PHE A 203 35.57 -5.55 -19.72
CA PHE A 203 35.05 -6.88 -20.02
C PHE A 203 34.82 -7.10 -21.52
N SER A 204 34.31 -6.09 -22.22
CA SER A 204 34.13 -6.15 -23.67
C SER A 204 35.46 -6.21 -24.43
N GLU A 205 36.49 -5.51 -23.96
CA GLU A 205 37.86 -5.64 -24.48
C GLU A 205 38.42 -7.07 -24.36
N LYS A 206 37.85 -7.88 -23.46
CA LYS A 206 38.22 -9.30 -23.27
C LYS A 206 37.28 -10.27 -24.01
N GLY A 207 36.35 -9.75 -24.81
CA GLY A 207 35.43 -10.55 -25.62
C GLY A 207 34.20 -11.10 -24.87
N PHE A 208 33.89 -10.61 -23.67
CA PHE A 208 32.66 -11.00 -22.98
C PHE A 208 31.45 -10.23 -23.52
N SER A 209 30.40 -10.96 -23.90
CA SER A 209 29.13 -10.38 -24.33
C SER A 209 28.35 -9.81 -23.14
N ILE A 210 27.66 -8.69 -23.35
CA ILE A 210 26.84 -8.06 -22.32
C ILE A 210 25.37 -8.33 -22.60
N CYS A 211 24.67 -8.93 -21.64
CA CYS A 211 23.22 -9.10 -21.71
C CYS A 211 22.52 -7.82 -21.23
N SER A 212 21.36 -7.51 -21.80
CA SER A 212 20.54 -6.38 -21.35
C SER A 212 19.05 -6.65 -21.57
N ALA A 213 18.22 -6.12 -20.68
CA ALA A 213 16.77 -6.16 -20.77
C ALA A 213 16.19 -4.81 -20.32
N TRP A 214 15.18 -4.33 -21.04
CA TRP A 214 14.39 -3.17 -20.68
C TRP A 214 12.98 -3.66 -20.39
N VAL A 215 12.44 -3.29 -19.23
CA VAL A 215 11.17 -3.81 -18.74
C VAL A 215 10.27 -2.70 -18.23
N LYS A 216 8.98 -2.80 -18.52
CA LYS A 216 7.93 -2.03 -17.85
C LYS A 216 7.42 -2.85 -16.68
N LEU A 217 7.45 -2.28 -15.47
CA LEU A 217 6.94 -2.95 -14.27
C LEU A 217 5.43 -2.70 -14.16
N PRO A 218 4.63 -3.70 -13.73
CA PRO A 218 3.21 -3.51 -13.57
C PRO A 218 2.95 -2.49 -12.45
N LYS A 219 1.99 -1.60 -12.69
CA LYS A 219 1.42 -0.83 -11.59
C LYS A 219 0.57 -1.74 -10.74
N LYS A 220 0.96 -1.91 -9.49
CA LYS A 220 -0.03 -2.26 -8.48
C LYS A 220 -0.93 -1.03 -8.35
N GLU A 221 -2.23 -1.18 -8.62
CA GLU A 221 -3.21 -0.20 -8.17
C GLU A 221 -2.89 0.12 -6.71
N GLU A 222 -2.92 1.40 -6.37
CA GLU A 222 -2.71 1.86 -5.01
C GLU A 222 -3.86 1.29 -4.18
N SER A 223 -3.65 0.09 -3.62
CA SER A 223 -4.70 -0.68 -2.98
C SER A 223 -5.11 0.09 -1.75
N ASN A 224 -6.23 0.80 -1.86
CA ASN A 224 -6.82 1.49 -0.73
C ASN A 224 -7.67 0.48 0.02
N MET A 225 -7.02 -0.61 0.48
CA MET A 225 -7.66 -1.79 1.08
C MET A 225 -8.68 -1.38 2.14
N LEU A 226 -8.35 -0.37 2.96
CA LEU A 226 -9.26 0.15 3.96
C LEU A 226 -10.46 0.87 3.34
N LYS A 227 -10.27 1.72 2.33
CA LYS A 227 -11.37 2.41 1.65
C LYS A 227 -12.27 1.41 0.93
N GLU A 228 -11.71 0.39 0.30
CA GLU A 228 -12.47 -0.71 -0.32
C GLU A 228 -13.29 -1.48 0.72
N LEU A 229 -12.66 -1.87 1.84
CA LEU A 229 -13.36 -2.54 2.95
C LEU A 229 -14.49 -1.67 3.52
N VAL A 230 -14.23 -0.37 3.69
CA VAL A 230 -15.24 0.59 4.13
C VAL A 230 -16.33 0.77 3.08
N LEU A 231 -16.05 0.75 1.78
CA LEU A 231 -17.05 0.88 0.73
C LEU A 231 -17.97 -0.35 0.69
N GLY A 232 -17.42 -1.55 0.86
CA GLY A 232 -18.16 -2.81 0.82
C GLY A 232 -18.91 -3.15 2.12
N SER A 233 -18.44 -2.66 3.28
CA SER A 233 -19.13 -2.85 4.56
C SER A 233 -20.38 -1.95 4.66
N ARG A 234 -21.48 -2.42 4.06
CA ARG A 234 -22.79 -1.75 4.04
C ARG A 234 -23.76 -2.43 5.00
N SER A 235 -24.73 -1.66 5.50
CA SER A 235 -25.81 -2.23 6.30
C SER A 235 -26.64 -3.20 5.46
N LYS A 236 -26.65 -4.47 5.87
CA LYS A 236 -27.43 -5.55 5.27
C LYS A 236 -28.65 -5.89 6.16
N ARG A 237 -29.79 -6.16 5.54
CA ARG A 237 -31.12 -6.36 6.12
C ARG A 237 -31.86 -7.53 5.46
N SER A 238 -31.19 -8.27 4.58
CA SER A 238 -31.63 -9.57 4.05
C SER A 238 -30.43 -10.51 4.09
N PHE A 239 -30.65 -11.76 4.52
CA PHE A 239 -29.62 -12.76 4.71
C PHE A 239 -30.09 -14.13 4.23
N LEU A 240 -29.15 -15.03 3.90
CA LEU A 240 -29.49 -16.38 3.48
C LEU A 240 -29.93 -17.25 4.68
N PRO A 241 -31.14 -17.87 4.67
CA PRO A 241 -31.71 -18.59 5.82
C PRO A 241 -30.85 -19.75 6.32
N ASP A 242 -30.29 -20.53 5.40
CA ASP A 242 -29.62 -21.80 5.73
C ASP A 242 -28.10 -21.66 5.90
N LYS A 243 -27.59 -20.42 5.98
CA LYS A 243 -26.16 -20.14 6.14
C LYS A 243 -25.88 -19.39 7.43
N GLY A 244 -25.77 -20.16 8.51
CA GLY A 244 -25.31 -19.66 9.81
C GLY A 244 -23.85 -19.20 9.78
N ILE A 245 -23.49 -18.38 10.77
CA ILE A 245 -22.10 -17.96 10.99
C ILE A 245 -21.47 -18.91 12.01
N PRO A 246 -20.27 -19.48 11.78
CA PRO A 246 -19.57 -20.24 12.80
C PRO A 246 -19.26 -19.41 14.06
N TYR A 247 -19.35 -20.02 15.25
CA TYR A 247 -19.16 -19.31 16.53
C TYR A 247 -17.75 -18.72 16.68
N ASP A 248 -16.72 -19.43 16.19
CA ASP A 248 -15.33 -18.97 16.18
C ASP A 248 -15.16 -17.70 15.36
N ILE A 249 -15.88 -17.55 14.25
CA ILE A 249 -15.93 -16.31 13.47
C ILE A 249 -16.56 -15.16 14.28
N LEU A 250 -17.68 -15.39 14.96
CA LEU A 250 -18.31 -14.36 15.81
C LEU A 250 -17.42 -13.97 17.00
N LYS A 251 -16.72 -14.96 17.59
CA LYS A 251 -15.74 -14.72 18.63
C LYS A 251 -14.57 -13.89 18.11
N ASP A 252 -14.08 -14.17 16.90
CA ASP A 252 -13.01 -13.42 16.26
C ASP A 252 -13.41 -11.98 15.92
N ILE A 253 -14.67 -11.76 15.52
CA ILE A 253 -15.25 -10.41 15.37
C ILE A 253 -15.21 -9.65 16.71
N CYS A 254 -15.61 -10.30 17.80
CA CYS A 254 -15.49 -9.75 19.15
C CYS A 254 -14.04 -9.49 19.57
N ASP A 255 -13.12 -10.41 19.23
CA ASP A 255 -11.70 -10.28 19.54
C ASP A 255 -11.05 -9.12 18.77
N THR A 256 -11.45 -8.91 17.52
CA THR A 256 -11.00 -7.76 16.72
C THR A 256 -11.36 -6.44 17.41
N ALA A 257 -12.59 -6.33 17.93
CA ALA A 257 -13.02 -5.15 18.68
C ALA A 257 -12.29 -4.96 20.02
N ARG A 258 -11.68 -6.01 20.60
CA ARG A 258 -10.88 -5.91 21.83
C ARG A 258 -9.64 -5.03 21.66
N TYR A 259 -9.17 -4.87 20.42
CA TYR A 259 -8.01 -4.03 20.09
C TYR A 259 -8.37 -2.57 19.80
N CYS A 260 -9.65 -2.21 19.85
CA CYS A 260 -10.09 -0.84 19.64
C CYS A 260 -9.62 0.10 20.75
N PRO A 261 -9.38 1.38 20.44
CA PRO A 261 -9.18 2.40 21.47
C PRO A 261 -10.44 2.52 22.35
N ALA A 262 -10.22 2.83 23.63
CA ALA A 262 -11.30 3.03 24.60
C ALA A 262 -11.05 4.31 25.42
N ALA A 263 -12.12 5.01 25.77
CA ALA A 263 -12.06 6.23 26.56
C ALA A 263 -11.37 5.98 27.91
N MET A 264 -10.31 6.75 28.19
CA MET A 264 -9.44 6.58 29.36
C MET A 264 -8.88 5.15 29.51
N ASN A 265 -8.88 4.38 28.42
CA ASN A 265 -8.55 2.96 28.37
C ASN A 265 -9.40 2.06 29.31
N MET A 266 -10.60 2.51 29.71
CA MET A 266 -11.44 1.80 30.70
C MET A 266 -11.98 0.47 30.23
N GLN A 267 -12.16 0.30 28.91
CA GLN A 267 -12.65 -0.92 28.27
C GLN A 267 -13.93 -1.49 28.91
N PRO A 268 -15.01 -0.69 29.09
CA PRO A 268 -16.17 -1.12 29.86
C PRO A 268 -17.17 -1.99 29.06
N LEU A 269 -16.87 -2.29 27.80
CA LEU A 269 -17.81 -2.98 26.91
C LEU A 269 -17.67 -4.50 27.00
N LYS A 270 -18.81 -5.19 27.02
CA LYS A 270 -18.95 -6.65 26.91
C LYS A 270 -19.84 -7.01 25.74
N TYR A 271 -19.64 -8.20 25.20
CA TYR A 271 -20.34 -8.66 23.99
C TYR A 271 -21.09 -9.96 24.29
N LYS A 272 -22.42 -9.95 24.07
CA LYS A 272 -23.25 -11.16 24.13
C LYS A 272 -23.47 -11.66 22.70
N ILE A 273 -22.82 -12.77 22.36
CA ILE A 273 -23.07 -13.50 21.11
C ILE A 273 -24.37 -14.30 21.27
N VAL A 274 -25.24 -14.21 20.26
CA VAL A 274 -26.55 -14.87 20.20
C VAL A 274 -26.67 -15.60 18.87
N GLN A 275 -26.87 -16.92 18.92
CA GLN A 275 -27.01 -17.78 17.75
C GLN A 275 -28.09 -18.86 17.90
N ASP A 276 -28.63 -19.06 19.10
CA ASP A 276 -29.73 -19.99 19.29
C ASP A 276 -31.02 -19.40 18.71
N ASP A 277 -31.81 -20.24 18.05
CA ASP A 277 -33.00 -19.82 17.30
C ASP A 277 -34.00 -19.04 18.16
N LYS A 278 -34.11 -19.41 19.44
CA LYS A 278 -35.04 -18.79 20.39
C LYS A 278 -34.66 -17.34 20.67
N ASP A 279 -33.41 -17.08 21.06
CA ASP A 279 -32.93 -15.75 21.40
C ASP A 279 -32.76 -14.88 20.14
N VAL A 280 -32.38 -15.48 19.00
CA VAL A 280 -32.40 -14.83 17.68
C VAL A 280 -33.81 -14.35 17.34
N ALA A 281 -34.83 -15.20 17.47
CA ALA A 281 -36.23 -14.83 17.24
C ALA A 281 -36.72 -13.76 18.23
N ALA A 282 -36.31 -13.84 19.50
CA ALA A 282 -36.65 -12.85 20.52
C ALA A 282 -36.09 -11.45 20.18
N LEU A 283 -34.82 -11.37 19.77
CA LEU A 283 -34.21 -10.11 19.32
C LEU A 283 -34.84 -9.58 18.03
N LEU A 284 -35.15 -10.46 17.08
CA LEU A 284 -35.84 -10.07 15.86
C LEU A 284 -37.21 -9.43 16.16
N GLY A 285 -37.95 -9.97 17.13
CA GLY A 285 -39.27 -9.46 17.51
C GLY A 285 -39.27 -8.06 18.14
N ILE A 286 -38.14 -7.60 18.68
CA ILE A 286 -38.02 -6.29 19.34
C ILE A 286 -37.21 -5.25 18.54
N THR A 287 -36.62 -5.66 17.42
CA THR A 287 -35.83 -4.77 16.55
C THR A 287 -36.67 -4.17 15.44
N ARG A 288 -36.32 -2.95 15.00
CA ARG A 288 -36.98 -2.26 13.88
C ARG A 288 -35.98 -2.08 12.76
N TRP A 289 -36.45 -2.27 11.53
CA TRP A 289 -35.60 -2.33 10.35
C TRP A 289 -36.11 -1.37 9.28
N ALA A 290 -35.20 -0.59 8.72
CA ALA A 290 -35.43 0.29 7.56
C ALA A 290 -36.69 1.17 7.66
N SER A 291 -36.81 1.99 8.71
CA SER A 291 -38.00 2.81 8.97
C SER A 291 -38.38 3.82 7.87
N ALA A 292 -37.52 4.07 6.89
CA ALA A 292 -37.82 4.93 5.75
C ALA A 292 -38.42 4.18 4.54
N LEU A 293 -38.59 2.85 4.62
CA LEU A 293 -39.19 2.05 3.55
C LEU A 293 -40.60 1.58 3.95
N ASP A 294 -41.53 1.58 3.00
CA ASP A 294 -42.87 0.98 3.14
C ASP A 294 -42.83 -0.55 2.92
N LYS A 295 -41.73 -1.21 3.30
CA LYS A 295 -41.50 -2.66 3.14
C LYS A 295 -41.03 -3.26 4.46
N LYS A 296 -41.61 -4.40 4.84
CA LYS A 296 -41.16 -5.17 6.00
C LYS A 296 -39.79 -5.76 5.72
N LEU A 297 -38.82 -5.42 6.55
CA LEU A 297 -37.48 -6.01 6.55
C LEU A 297 -37.15 -6.58 7.95
N PRO A 298 -36.30 -7.61 8.05
CA PRO A 298 -35.90 -8.50 6.96
C PRO A 298 -37.11 -9.21 6.30
N PRO A 299 -37.02 -9.64 5.03
CA PRO A 299 -38.05 -10.48 4.41
C PRO A 299 -38.28 -11.77 5.21
N GLU A 300 -39.44 -12.38 5.06
CA GLU A 300 -39.74 -13.66 5.69
C GLU A 300 -38.70 -14.72 5.28
N ASN A 301 -38.11 -15.41 6.26
CA ASN A 301 -36.99 -16.35 6.08
C ASN A 301 -35.65 -15.73 5.63
N HIS A 302 -35.48 -14.40 5.68
CA HIS A 302 -34.20 -13.75 5.37
C HIS A 302 -33.65 -12.94 6.54
N ALA A 303 -33.96 -13.37 7.76
CA ALA A 303 -33.51 -12.74 9.00
C ALA A 303 -32.02 -13.01 9.28
N PRO A 304 -31.35 -12.17 10.10
CA PRO A 304 -30.01 -12.47 10.59
C PRO A 304 -29.96 -13.85 11.26
N THR A 305 -28.90 -14.61 11.00
CA THR A 305 -28.66 -15.91 11.63
C THR A 305 -27.93 -15.80 12.97
N ALA A 306 -27.42 -14.61 13.30
CA ALA A 306 -26.75 -14.34 14.56
C ALA A 306 -26.91 -12.87 14.96
N PHE A 307 -26.78 -12.60 16.26
CA PHE A 307 -26.63 -11.26 16.78
C PHE A 307 -25.41 -11.14 17.71
N ILE A 308 -24.82 -9.95 17.75
CA ILE A 308 -23.90 -9.55 18.82
C ILE A 308 -24.51 -8.34 19.53
N VAL A 309 -24.78 -8.45 20.83
CA VAL A 309 -25.24 -7.33 21.65
C VAL A 309 -24.04 -6.71 22.35
N ILE A 310 -23.82 -5.42 22.12
CA ILE A 310 -22.79 -4.62 22.77
C ILE A 310 -23.39 -4.03 24.05
N CYS A 311 -22.85 -4.41 25.20
CA CYS A 311 -23.30 -4.00 26.51
C CYS A 311 -22.23 -3.17 27.22
N HIS A 312 -22.65 -2.13 27.94
CA HIS A 312 -21.82 -1.45 28.93
C HIS A 312 -21.87 -2.23 30.25
N ASP A 313 -20.73 -2.47 30.89
CA ASP A 313 -20.65 -3.14 32.19
C ASP A 313 -20.44 -2.14 33.33
N ASN A 314 -21.51 -1.90 34.09
CA ASN A 314 -21.50 -1.00 35.25
C ASN A 314 -20.61 -1.49 36.41
N ASN A 315 -20.15 -2.75 36.40
CA ASN A 315 -19.16 -3.22 37.38
C ASN A 315 -17.74 -2.74 37.05
N VAL A 316 -17.46 -2.40 35.78
CA VAL A 316 -16.15 -1.86 35.38
C VAL A 316 -16.10 -0.37 35.66
N VAL A 317 -17.12 0.36 35.24
CA VAL A 317 -17.26 1.80 35.45
C VAL A 317 -18.72 2.21 35.29
N GLU A 318 -19.17 3.20 36.06
CA GLU A 318 -20.48 3.80 35.86
C GLU A 318 -20.58 4.42 34.45
N GLU A 319 -21.75 4.27 33.82
CA GLU A 319 -22.02 4.80 32.49
C GLU A 319 -21.83 6.32 32.41
N LYS A 320 -21.17 6.76 31.34
CA LYS A 320 -20.94 8.17 31.00
C LYS A 320 -21.07 8.35 29.49
N PRO A 321 -21.49 9.54 29.00
CA PRO A 321 -21.63 9.81 27.57
C PRO A 321 -20.39 9.50 26.73
N ILE A 322 -19.19 9.63 27.31
CA ILE A 322 -17.93 9.35 26.62
C ILE A 322 -17.84 7.89 26.14
N PHE A 323 -18.43 6.93 26.84
CA PHE A 323 -18.38 5.52 26.46
C PHE A 323 -19.27 5.18 25.26
N MET A 324 -20.17 6.08 24.86
CA MET A 324 -20.90 5.93 23.59
C MET A 324 -19.99 6.11 22.37
N ILE A 325 -18.86 6.82 22.52
CA ILE A 325 -17.82 6.88 21.47
C ILE A 325 -17.23 5.48 21.27
N ASP A 326 -16.87 4.80 22.38
CA ASP A 326 -16.35 3.44 22.36
C ASP A 326 -17.33 2.47 21.69
N VAL A 327 -18.63 2.59 22.01
CA VAL A 327 -19.71 1.79 21.38
C VAL A 327 -19.71 1.95 19.85
N GLY A 328 -19.56 3.18 19.35
CA GLY A 328 -19.49 3.44 17.91
C GLY A 328 -18.23 2.86 17.26
N ILE A 329 -17.08 3.00 17.93
CA ILE A 329 -15.79 2.45 17.48
C ILE A 329 -15.89 0.94 17.33
N VAL A 330 -16.32 0.23 18.37
CA VAL A 330 -16.38 -1.24 18.33
C VAL A 330 -17.43 -1.74 17.34
N ALA A 331 -18.59 -1.08 17.23
CA ALA A 331 -19.62 -1.46 16.28
C ALA A 331 -19.12 -1.35 14.83
N GLN A 332 -18.46 -0.24 14.48
CA GLN A 332 -17.89 -0.08 13.14
C GLN A 332 -16.77 -1.08 12.87
N THR A 333 -15.88 -1.32 13.82
CA THR A 333 -14.80 -2.32 13.67
C THR A 333 -15.36 -3.73 13.48
N MET A 334 -16.38 -4.12 14.25
CA MET A 334 -17.04 -5.42 14.08
C MET A 334 -17.70 -5.57 12.71
N MET A 335 -18.32 -4.49 12.18
CA MET A 335 -18.93 -4.48 10.85
C MET A 335 -17.88 -4.61 9.72
N LEU A 336 -16.69 -4.03 9.89
CA LEU A 336 -15.57 -4.21 8.96
C LEU A 336 -15.02 -5.64 9.03
N ALA A 337 -14.83 -6.18 10.24
CA ALA A 337 -14.36 -7.55 10.44
C ALA A 337 -15.33 -8.61 9.89
N ALA A 338 -16.64 -8.40 10.06
CA ALA A 338 -17.65 -9.26 9.45
C ALA A 338 -17.56 -9.22 7.90
N HIS A 339 -17.40 -8.02 7.33
CA HIS A 339 -17.31 -7.84 5.89
C HIS A 339 -16.07 -8.49 5.27
N GLU A 340 -14.90 -8.31 5.89
CA GLU A 340 -13.65 -8.96 5.46
C GLU A 340 -13.78 -10.48 5.39
N LYS A 341 -14.57 -11.07 6.29
CA LYS A 341 -14.81 -12.51 6.37
C LYS A 341 -15.94 -13.01 5.46
N GLY A 342 -16.50 -12.15 4.60
CA GLY A 342 -17.57 -12.50 3.66
C GLY A 342 -18.99 -12.44 4.24
N TYR A 343 -19.17 -11.90 5.43
CA TYR A 343 -20.48 -11.69 6.06
C TYR A 343 -20.93 -10.24 5.91
N GLY A 344 -22.17 -9.96 6.30
CA GLY A 344 -22.65 -8.59 6.45
C GLY A 344 -23.54 -8.46 7.66
N GLY A 345 -24.04 -7.25 7.87
CA GLY A 345 -24.89 -7.00 9.01
C GLY A 345 -25.48 -5.60 9.09
N CYS A 346 -26.25 -5.36 10.13
CA CYS A 346 -26.82 -4.05 10.44
C CYS A 346 -26.56 -3.70 11.90
N ILE A 347 -26.07 -2.48 12.13
CA ILE A 347 -26.08 -1.86 13.46
C ILE A 347 -27.52 -1.39 13.75
N ILE A 348 -28.05 -1.77 14.91
CA ILE A 348 -29.44 -1.51 15.30
C ILE A 348 -29.43 -0.86 16.69
N GLY A 349 -30.00 0.34 16.77
CA GLY A 349 -30.21 1.09 18.01
C GLY A 349 -31.67 1.31 18.36
N SER A 350 -32.61 0.67 17.65
CA SER A 350 -34.05 0.90 17.82
C SER A 350 -34.67 0.17 19.02
N ALA A 351 -33.98 -0.83 19.57
CA ALA A 351 -34.46 -1.66 20.67
C ALA A 351 -33.99 -1.07 22.02
N GLY A 352 -34.91 -0.92 22.97
CA GLY A 352 -34.60 -0.40 24.30
C GLY A 352 -33.80 -1.39 25.15
N ALA A 353 -32.92 -0.87 26.01
CA ALA A 353 -32.04 -1.67 26.86
C ALA A 353 -32.80 -2.70 27.72
N ASP A 354 -33.94 -2.31 28.32
CA ASP A 354 -34.74 -3.19 29.17
C ASP A 354 -35.41 -4.33 28.38
N SER A 355 -35.86 -4.05 27.16
CA SER A 355 -36.44 -5.09 26.29
C SER A 355 -35.38 -6.13 25.90
N ILE A 356 -34.17 -5.69 25.59
CA ILE A 356 -33.05 -6.59 25.25
C ILE A 356 -32.64 -7.41 26.49
N ARG A 357 -32.54 -6.76 27.65
CA ARG A 357 -32.21 -7.41 28.92
C ARG A 357 -33.22 -8.50 29.25
N ALA A 358 -34.51 -8.21 29.12
CA ALA A 358 -35.59 -9.17 29.34
C ALA A 358 -35.55 -10.31 28.32
N ALA A 359 -35.35 -10.01 27.03
CA ALA A 359 -35.30 -11.01 25.97
C ALA A 359 -34.16 -12.02 26.16
N LEU A 360 -32.99 -11.56 26.62
CA LEU A 360 -31.78 -12.37 26.74
C LEU A 360 -31.44 -12.78 28.19
N SER A 361 -32.30 -12.44 29.15
CA SER A 361 -32.05 -12.64 30.59
C SER A 361 -30.69 -12.10 31.05
N LEU A 362 -30.32 -10.90 30.59
CA LEU A 362 -29.05 -10.28 30.97
C LEU A 362 -29.09 -9.77 32.42
N PRO A 363 -27.98 -9.84 33.18
CA PRO A 363 -27.92 -9.29 34.52
C PRO A 363 -28.00 -7.75 34.51
N ASP A 364 -28.47 -7.16 35.61
CA ASP A 364 -28.74 -5.72 35.72
C ASP A 364 -27.51 -4.83 35.48
N ASN A 365 -26.32 -5.32 35.81
CA ASN A 365 -25.07 -4.59 35.60
C ASN A 365 -24.69 -4.45 34.11
N LEU A 366 -25.23 -5.28 33.22
CA LEU A 366 -24.99 -5.18 31.79
C LEU A 366 -26.12 -4.37 31.13
N VAL A 367 -25.76 -3.21 30.59
CA VAL A 367 -26.69 -2.31 29.93
C VAL A 367 -26.49 -2.39 28.41
N PRO A 368 -27.41 -3.01 27.65
CA PRO A 368 -27.33 -3.05 26.19
C PRO A 368 -27.31 -1.66 25.57
N LYS A 369 -26.44 -1.45 24.56
CA LYS A 369 -26.26 -0.17 23.85
C LYS A 369 -26.57 -0.27 22.37
N LEU A 370 -26.07 -1.30 21.71
CA LEU A 370 -26.32 -1.58 20.29
C LEU A 370 -26.42 -3.08 20.04
N ILE A 371 -27.12 -3.44 18.98
CA ILE A 371 -27.20 -4.81 18.46
C ILE A 371 -26.61 -4.82 17.05
N LEU A 372 -25.80 -5.82 16.74
CA LEU A 372 -25.38 -6.14 15.38
C LEU A 372 -26.17 -7.37 14.91
N GLY A 373 -27.05 -7.22 13.92
CA GLY A 373 -27.63 -8.38 13.22
C GLY A 373 -26.70 -8.83 12.12
N LEU A 374 -26.28 -10.10 12.12
CA LEU A 374 -25.25 -10.64 11.24
C LEU A 374 -25.75 -11.88 10.47
N GLY A 375 -25.27 -12.04 9.24
CA GLY A 375 -25.53 -13.23 8.42
C GLY A 375 -24.75 -13.19 7.10
N VAL A 376 -24.92 -14.22 6.28
CA VAL A 376 -24.46 -14.17 4.88
C VAL A 376 -25.41 -13.26 4.10
N PRO A 377 -24.95 -12.15 3.49
CA PRO A 377 -25.82 -11.20 2.81
C PRO A 377 -26.62 -11.83 1.67
N ASP A 378 -27.88 -11.44 1.56
CA ASP A 378 -28.78 -11.81 0.46
C ASP A 378 -29.45 -10.56 -0.14
N GLU A 379 -28.64 -9.53 -0.35
CA GLU A 379 -29.04 -8.34 -1.06
C GLU A 379 -27.84 -7.57 -1.62
N GLN A 380 -28.10 -6.82 -2.68
CA GLN A 380 -27.18 -5.84 -3.23
C GLN A 380 -27.41 -4.46 -2.59
N VAL A 381 -26.31 -3.78 -2.24
CA VAL A 381 -26.36 -2.41 -1.74
C VAL A 381 -25.45 -1.55 -2.61
N VAL A 382 -25.97 -0.44 -3.10
CA VAL A 382 -25.25 0.52 -3.95
C VAL A 382 -25.18 1.86 -3.23
N LEU A 383 -23.99 2.47 -3.24
CA LEU A 383 -23.82 3.84 -2.78
C LEU A 383 -24.07 4.79 -3.94
N THR A 384 -24.74 5.89 -3.65
CA THR A 384 -24.87 7.01 -4.58
C THR A 384 -24.42 8.28 -3.88
N GLU A 385 -24.13 9.33 -4.65
CA GLU A 385 -24.00 10.65 -4.07
C GLU A 385 -25.39 11.23 -3.76
N ALA A 386 -25.51 11.96 -2.66
CA ALA A 386 -26.73 12.65 -2.26
C ALA A 386 -26.88 13.94 -3.07
N VAL A 387 -28.09 14.16 -3.61
CA VAL A 387 -28.45 15.36 -4.36
C VAL A 387 -29.38 16.21 -3.49
N ASP A 388 -29.15 17.52 -3.43
CA ASP A 388 -29.95 18.48 -2.66
C ASP A 388 -30.17 18.08 -1.19
N GLY A 389 -29.13 17.47 -0.57
CA GLY A 389 -29.17 17.01 0.82
C GLY A 389 -30.06 15.78 1.08
N GLN A 390 -30.62 15.14 0.05
CA GLN A 390 -31.45 13.95 0.21
C GLN A 390 -30.60 12.71 0.51
N VAL A 391 -30.68 12.25 1.76
CA VAL A 391 -29.90 11.09 2.28
C VAL A 391 -30.76 9.86 2.61
N LYS A 392 -32.07 9.91 2.32
CA LYS A 392 -32.95 8.77 2.56
C LYS A 392 -32.57 7.62 1.62
N TYR A 393 -32.34 6.44 2.18
CA TYR A 393 -32.16 5.23 1.41
C TYR A 393 -33.47 4.79 0.75
N TYR A 394 -33.38 4.11 -0.38
CA TYR A 394 -34.52 3.59 -1.13
C TYR A 394 -34.19 2.21 -1.72
N ARG A 395 -35.19 1.54 -2.29
CA ARG A 395 -35.01 0.34 -3.12
C ARG A 395 -35.64 0.57 -4.49
N ASP A 396 -35.03 0.04 -5.53
CA ASP A 396 -35.57 0.08 -6.89
C ASP A 396 -36.53 -1.10 -7.16
N SER A 397 -36.95 -1.25 -8.42
CA SER A 397 -37.82 -2.35 -8.85
C SER A 397 -37.16 -3.73 -8.81
N GLU A 398 -35.83 -3.80 -8.80
CA GLU A 398 -35.05 -5.05 -8.68
C GLU A 398 -34.69 -5.36 -7.22
N ASP A 399 -35.25 -4.59 -6.27
CA ASP A 399 -34.99 -4.68 -4.83
C ASP A 399 -33.53 -4.34 -4.43
N ILE A 400 -32.76 -3.69 -5.30
CA ILE A 400 -31.41 -3.18 -5.00
C ILE A 400 -31.53 -2.02 -4.02
N HIS A 401 -30.74 -2.05 -2.95
CA HIS A 401 -30.79 -1.03 -1.90
C HIS A 401 -29.81 0.11 -2.17
N TYR A 402 -30.31 1.32 -2.35
CA TYR A 402 -29.50 2.50 -2.62
C TYR A 402 -29.34 3.36 -1.36
N VAL A 403 -28.10 3.77 -1.09
CA VAL A 403 -27.74 4.57 0.09
C VAL A 403 -27.01 5.84 -0.37
N PRO A 404 -27.72 6.97 -0.47
CA PRO A 404 -27.08 8.24 -0.79
C PRO A 404 -26.11 8.69 0.32
N LYS A 405 -24.94 9.19 -0.08
CA LYS A 405 -23.90 9.74 0.79
C LYS A 405 -23.64 11.20 0.43
N ARG A 406 -23.50 12.05 1.46
CA ARG A 406 -23.17 13.46 1.25
C ARG A 406 -21.86 13.59 0.46
N PRO A 407 -21.75 14.54 -0.48
CA PRO A 407 -20.50 14.84 -1.18
C PRO A 407 -19.37 15.18 -0.19
N LEU A 408 -18.12 14.93 -0.59
CA LEU A 408 -16.95 15.20 0.27
C LEU A 408 -16.84 16.67 0.69
N ASP A 409 -17.07 17.59 -0.26
CA ASP A 409 -17.02 19.03 -0.02
C ASP A 409 -18.10 19.52 0.94
N ASP A 410 -19.17 18.76 1.14
CA ASP A 410 -20.26 19.08 2.07
C ASP A 410 -19.94 18.63 3.51
N ILE A 411 -18.99 17.69 3.69
CA ILE A 411 -18.59 17.18 5.02
C ILE A 411 -17.26 17.76 5.53
N ILE A 412 -16.47 18.41 4.66
CA ILE A 412 -15.24 19.11 5.05
C ILE A 412 -15.54 20.57 5.33
N ILE A 413 -15.25 21.01 6.56
CA ILE A 413 -15.24 22.44 6.90
C ILE A 413 -13.94 23.02 6.32
N LYS A 414 -14.06 24.09 5.53
CA LYS A 414 -12.94 24.79 4.91
C LYS A 414 -12.33 25.83 5.84
#